data_AF-A0AAT9HIB6-F1
#
_entry.id   AF-A0AAT9HIB6-F1
#
_cell.length_a   1.000
_cell.length_b   1.000
_cell.length_c   1.000
_cell.angle_alpha   90.00
_cell.angle_beta   90.00
_cell.angle_gamma   90.00
#
_symmetry.space_group_name_H-M   'P 1'
#
loop_
_entity.id
_entity.type
_entity.pdbx_description
1 polymer ?
#
loop_
_entity_poly.entity_id
_entity_poly.type
_entity_poly.pdbx_seq_one_letter_code
_entity_poly.pdbx_strand_id
1 'polypeptide(L)'
;MVSSGSDIGRVYVSSVEAGSFAFACSTNNNRPCGGARGWFCNHIRALIGEAVLQYGVERVARYLKAEVAGEAPDADSVTHAMTATRPAQGDSSAAAQVFSRFLLHLAYLELAPSTAPLAEMQWFPTTRAVA
;
A
#
# COMPACT_ATOMS: atom_id res chain seq x y z
N MET A 1 1.82 -1.39 1.80
CA MET A 1 1.23 -1.19 3.14
C MET A 1 1.70 -2.29 4.07
N VAL A 2 2.02 -1.90 5.29
CA VAL A 2 2.26 -2.83 6.40
C VAL A 2 1.05 -2.71 7.32
N SER A 3 0.42 -3.83 7.65
CA SER A 3 -0.75 -3.86 8.52
C SER A 3 -0.58 -4.96 9.56
N SER A 4 -0.69 -4.60 10.83
CA SER A 4 -0.91 -5.56 11.90
C SER A 4 -2.42 -5.60 12.12
N GLY A 5 -3.06 -6.72 11.80
CA GLY A 5 -4.49 -6.90 12.02
C GLY A 5 -4.80 -7.13 13.50
N SER A 6 -5.55 -8.20 13.78
CA SER A 6 -6.01 -8.60 15.13
C SER A 6 -4.93 -9.27 16.01
N ASP A 7 -3.72 -9.46 15.51
CA ASP A 7 -2.61 -10.10 16.22
C ASP A 7 -1.35 -9.27 16.02
N ILE A 8 -0.83 -8.72 17.11
CA ILE A 8 0.38 -7.88 17.12
C ILE A 8 1.62 -8.65 16.65
N GLY A 9 1.61 -9.98 16.75
CA GLY A 9 2.66 -10.87 16.26
C GLY A 9 2.61 -11.15 14.76
N ARG A 10 1.51 -10.81 14.07
CA ARG A 10 1.32 -11.09 12.63
C ARG A 10 1.11 -9.81 11.85
N VAL A 11 2.23 -9.29 11.38
CA VAL A 11 2.27 -8.17 10.47
C VAL A 11 2.18 -8.68 9.03
N TYR A 12 1.20 -8.17 8.27
CA TYR A 12 1.03 -8.41 6.85
C TYR A 12 1.69 -7.29 6.05
N VAL A 13 2.38 -7.68 4.98
CA VAL A 13 2.97 -6.78 4.00
C VAL A 13 2.26 -7.03 2.68
N SER A 14 1.57 -6.00 2.19
CA SER A 14 0.81 -6.04 0.95
C SER A 14 1.31 -4.97 -0.02
N SER A 15 1.45 -5.34 -1.29
CA SER A 15 1.88 -4.45 -2.36
C SER A 15 1.12 -4.72 -3.65
N VAL A 16 0.98 -3.67 -4.46
CA VAL A 16 0.51 -3.74 -5.84
C VAL A 16 1.42 -2.85 -6.69
N GLU A 17 1.88 -3.39 -7.81
CA GLU A 17 2.69 -2.66 -8.79
C GLU A 17 1.81 -1.75 -9.67
N ALA A 18 2.24 -0.51 -9.91
CA ALA A 18 1.51 0.41 -10.78
C ALA A 18 1.60 -0.02 -12.25
N GLY A 19 0.47 0.00 -12.97
CA GLY A 19 0.35 -0.36 -14.38
C GLY A 19 0.16 -1.85 -14.63
N SER A 20 1.01 -2.73 -14.09
CA SER A 20 0.83 -4.19 -14.23
C SER A 20 -0.22 -4.75 -13.25
N PHE A 21 -0.43 -4.05 -12.13
CA PHE A 21 -1.22 -4.47 -10.99
C PHE A 21 -0.78 -5.80 -10.37
N ALA A 22 0.46 -6.23 -10.66
CA ALA A 22 1.04 -7.41 -10.05
C ALA A 22 1.03 -7.25 -8.53
N PHE A 23 0.53 -8.27 -7.83
CA PHE A 23 0.23 -8.16 -6.41
C PHE A 23 0.96 -9.19 -5.57
N ALA A 24 1.31 -8.81 -4.35
CA ALA A 24 1.88 -9.71 -3.36
C ALA A 24 1.29 -9.42 -1.97
N CYS A 25 1.08 -10.48 -1.19
CA CYS A 25 0.71 -10.37 0.21
C CYS A 25 1.29 -11.54 1.01
N SER A 26 2.13 -11.23 1.99
CA SER A 26 2.74 -12.20 2.90
C SER A 26 2.83 -11.59 4.30
N THR A 27 3.16 -12.41 5.29
CA THR A 27 3.49 -11.92 6.63
C THR A 27 4.97 -11.49 6.73
N ASN A 28 5.33 -10.81 7.81
CA ASN A 28 6.70 -10.39 8.13
C ASN A 28 7.74 -11.53 8.18
N ASN A 29 7.32 -12.78 8.40
CA ASN A 29 8.17 -13.98 8.29
C ASN A 29 8.05 -14.68 6.93
N ASN A 30 7.63 -13.96 5.90
CA ASN A 30 7.50 -14.41 4.51
C ASN A 30 6.51 -15.57 4.28
N ARG A 31 5.58 -15.82 5.23
CA ARG A 31 4.53 -16.81 5.03
C ARG A 31 3.47 -16.23 4.07
N PRO A 32 3.08 -16.93 2.99
CA PRO A 32 2.11 -16.43 2.04
C PRO A 32 0.74 -16.20 2.69
N CYS A 33 0.06 -15.12 2.30
CA CYS A 33 -1.29 -14.84 2.77
C CYS A 33 -2.28 -15.85 2.18
N GLY A 34 -3.04 -16.54 3.03
CA GLY A 34 -4.00 -17.57 2.60
C GLY A 34 -5.10 -17.06 1.67
N GLY A 35 -5.43 -15.76 1.75
CA GLY A 35 -6.43 -15.12 0.88
C GLY A 35 -5.87 -14.58 -0.44
N ALA A 36 -4.55 -14.60 -0.65
CA ALA A 36 -3.90 -14.06 -1.86
C ALA A 36 -3.66 -15.13 -2.92
N ARG A 37 -4.51 -16.16 -2.98
CA ARG A 37 -4.39 -17.26 -3.96
C ARG A 37 -4.99 -16.87 -5.31
N GLY A 38 -4.19 -16.20 -6.14
CA GLY A 38 -4.60 -15.81 -7.49
C GLY A 38 -5.60 -14.65 -7.57
N TRP A 39 -5.92 -13.99 -6.44
CA TRP A 39 -6.76 -12.80 -6.41
C TRP A 39 -6.36 -11.82 -5.30
N PHE A 40 -6.87 -10.59 -5.39
CA PHE A 40 -6.68 -9.58 -4.34
C PHE A 40 -7.37 -10.01 -3.05
N CYS A 41 -6.57 -10.25 -2.01
CA CYS A 41 -7.05 -10.56 -0.68
C CYS A 41 -7.60 -9.32 0.03
N ASN A 42 -8.27 -9.51 1.17
CA ASN A 42 -8.84 -8.40 1.95
C ASN A 42 -7.77 -7.38 2.41
N HIS A 43 -6.52 -7.79 2.63
CA HIS A 43 -5.44 -6.84 2.96
C HIS A 43 -5.08 -5.93 1.79
N ILE A 44 -5.12 -6.43 0.55
CA ILE A 44 -4.87 -5.61 -0.65
C ILE A 44 -6.06 -4.66 -0.89
N ARG A 45 -7.29 -5.13 -0.69
CA ARG A 45 -8.48 -4.27 -0.76
C ARG A 45 -8.43 -3.16 0.28
N ALA A 46 -8.08 -3.49 1.52
CA ALA A 46 -7.89 -2.50 2.58
C ALA A 46 -6.77 -1.50 2.24
N LEU A 47 -5.66 -1.97 1.65
CA LEU A 47 -4.59 -1.10 1.14
C LEU A 47 -5.10 -0.06 0.13
N ILE A 48 -5.90 -0.50 -0.85
CA ILE A 48 -6.45 0.42 -1.85
C ILE A 48 -7.45 1.38 -1.19
N GLY A 49 -8.30 0.88 -0.30
CA GLY A 49 -9.24 1.69 0.48
C GLY A 49 -8.56 2.80 1.27
N GLU A 50 -7.51 2.47 2.03
CA GLU A 50 -6.72 3.44 2.80
C GLU A 50 -6.00 4.44 1.90
N ALA A 51 -5.46 4.00 0.77
CA ALA A 51 -4.84 4.92 -0.18
C ALA A 51 -5.86 5.93 -0.73
N VAL A 52 -7.07 5.47 -1.10
CA VAL A 52 -8.13 6.34 -1.58
C VAL A 52 -8.62 7.29 -0.48
N LEU A 53 -8.74 6.81 0.76
CA LEU A 53 -9.12 7.62 1.91
C LEU A 53 -8.11 8.74 2.19
N GLN A 54 -6.81 8.45 2.11
CA GLN A 54 -5.75 9.42 2.42
C GLN A 54 -5.45 10.38 1.27
N TYR A 55 -5.49 9.90 0.03
CA TYR A 55 -4.97 10.63 -1.13
C TYR A 55 -6.03 11.05 -2.14
N GLY A 56 -7.25 10.53 -2.03
CA GLY A 56 -8.34 10.72 -2.98
C GLY A 56 -8.27 9.74 -4.16
N VAL A 57 -9.44 9.38 -4.67
CA VAL A 57 -9.60 8.37 -5.74
C VAL A 57 -8.85 8.72 -7.01
N GLU A 58 -8.92 9.97 -7.47
CA GLU A 58 -8.31 10.41 -8.73
C GLU A 58 -6.79 10.30 -8.72
N ARG A 59 -6.17 10.67 -7.59
CA ARG A 59 -4.72 10.61 -7.43
C ARG A 59 -4.24 9.16 -7.39
N VAL A 60 -4.97 8.30 -6.68
CA VAL A 60 -4.66 6.87 -6.60
C VAL A 60 -4.82 6.20 -7.95
N ALA A 61 -5.95 6.42 -8.63
CA ALA A 61 -6.21 5.88 -9.97
C ALA A 61 -5.13 6.29 -10.97
N ARG A 62 -4.78 7.58 -11.01
CA ARG A 62 -3.71 8.11 -11.87
C ARG A 62 -2.36 7.49 -11.56
N TYR A 63 -1.98 7.40 -10.28
CA TYR A 63 -0.70 6.83 -9.87
C TYR A 63 -0.60 5.35 -10.24
N LEU A 64 -1.66 4.58 -9.97
CA LEU A 64 -1.72 3.16 -10.29
C LEU A 64 -1.89 2.91 -11.80
N LYS A 65 -2.24 3.93 -12.58
CA LYS A 65 -2.63 3.81 -14.01
C LYS A 65 -3.88 2.95 -14.20
N ALA A 66 -4.81 3.01 -13.24
CA ALA A 66 -6.10 2.34 -13.32
C ALA A 66 -7.10 3.25 -14.05
N GLU A 67 -7.76 2.70 -15.07
CA GLU A 67 -8.85 3.39 -15.77
C GLU A 67 -10.15 3.19 -15.01
N VAL A 68 -10.62 4.26 -14.36
CA VAL A 68 -11.84 4.24 -13.56
C VAL A 68 -12.86 5.15 -14.22
N ALA A 69 -14.03 4.59 -14.55
CA ALA A 69 -15.13 5.29 -15.22
C ALA A 69 -16.38 5.29 -14.35
N GLY A 70 -17.25 6.28 -14.56
CA GLY A 70 -18.52 6.42 -13.84
C GLY A 70 -18.63 7.74 -13.07
N GLU A 71 -19.80 7.98 -12.50
CA GLU A 71 -20.07 9.15 -11.66
C GLU A 71 -19.61 8.85 -10.22
N ALA A 72 -18.75 9.72 -9.68
CA ALA A 72 -18.17 9.59 -8.33
C ALA A 72 -17.45 8.25 -8.04
N PRO A 73 -16.31 7.97 -8.71
CA PRO A 73 -15.55 6.74 -8.50
C PRO A 73 -15.03 6.63 -7.05
N ASP A 74 -14.90 5.40 -6.57
CA ASP A 74 -14.45 5.07 -5.21
C ASP A 74 -13.36 3.98 -5.19
N ALA A 75 -13.01 3.49 -4.01
CA ALA A 75 -11.99 2.45 -3.84
C ALA A 75 -12.37 1.11 -4.49
N ASP A 76 -13.66 0.77 -4.50
CA ASP A 76 -14.15 -0.44 -5.16
C ASP A 76 -14.06 -0.32 -6.67
N SER A 77 -14.34 0.87 -7.21
CA SER A 77 -14.17 1.20 -8.63
C SER A 77 -12.71 1.02 -9.07
N VAL A 78 -11.76 1.51 -8.27
CA VAL A 78 -10.32 1.32 -8.50
C VAL A 78 -9.95 -0.17 -8.45
N THR A 79 -10.39 -0.89 -7.41
CA THR A 79 -10.11 -2.31 -7.24
C THR A 79 -10.69 -3.14 -8.40
N HIS A 80 -11.88 -2.79 -8.86
CA HIS A 80 -12.54 -3.44 -9.99
C HIS A 80 -11.74 -3.23 -11.28
N ALA A 81 -11.36 -1.99 -11.60
CA ALA A 81 -10.56 -1.67 -12.78
C ALA A 81 -9.23 -2.46 -12.81
N MET A 82 -8.55 -2.55 -11.67
CA MET A 82 -7.30 -3.30 -11.55
C MET A 82 -7.50 -4.81 -11.70
N THR A 83 -8.53 -5.38 -11.07
CA THR A 83 -8.77 -6.82 -11.12
C THR A 83 -9.32 -7.30 -12.47
N ALA A 84 -9.99 -6.42 -13.23
CA ALA A 84 -10.47 -6.69 -14.58
C ALA A 84 -9.32 -7.01 -15.57
N THR A 85 -8.10 -6.52 -15.32
CA THR A 85 -6.92 -6.84 -16.15
C THR A 85 -6.36 -8.24 -15.89
N ARG A 86 -6.89 -8.96 -14.89
CA ARG A 86 -6.41 -10.27 -14.43
C ARG A 86 -4.92 -10.23 -14.05
N PRO A 87 -4.55 -9.41 -13.05
CA PRO A 87 -3.16 -9.24 -12.67
C PRO A 87 -2.52 -10.54 -12.22
N ALA A 88 -1.23 -10.69 -12.53
CA ALA A 88 -0.44 -11.81 -12.06
C ALA A 88 -0.14 -11.67 -10.55
N GLN A 89 -0.06 -12.81 -9.87
CA GLN A 89 0.53 -12.85 -8.54
C GLN A 89 2.04 -12.66 -8.68
N GLY A 90 2.57 -11.57 -8.09
CA GLY A 90 3.97 -11.21 -8.12
C GLY A 90 4.80 -11.95 -7.06
N ASP A 91 6.09 -11.64 -7.02
CA ASP A 91 7.02 -12.18 -6.04
C ASP A 91 6.79 -11.57 -4.65
N SER A 92 6.73 -12.40 -3.62
CA SER A 92 6.62 -11.98 -2.21
C SER A 92 7.94 -11.54 -1.59
N SER A 93 9.07 -11.65 -2.31
CA SER A 93 10.40 -11.23 -1.83
C SER A 93 10.49 -9.75 -1.46
N ALA A 94 9.63 -8.90 -2.04
CA ALA A 94 9.54 -7.48 -1.71
C ALA A 94 9.10 -7.22 -0.26
N ALA A 95 8.41 -8.18 0.38
CA ALA A 95 7.86 -8.00 1.72
C ALA A 95 8.93 -7.72 2.78
N ALA A 96 10.07 -8.42 2.71
CA ALA A 96 11.16 -8.23 3.67
C ALA A 96 11.77 -6.83 3.58
N GLN A 97 12.02 -6.34 2.36
CA GLN A 97 12.60 -5.01 2.13
C GLN A 97 11.63 -3.89 2.56
N VAL A 98 10.35 -4.03 2.26
CA VAL A 98 9.30 -3.08 2.68
C VAL A 98 9.19 -3.06 4.21
N PHE A 99 9.24 -4.23 4.86
CA PHE A 99 9.19 -4.32 6.31
C PHE A 99 10.43 -3.73 6.98
N SER A 100 11.64 -4.00 6.47
CA SER A 100 12.87 -3.38 6.97
C SER A 100 12.84 -1.86 6.86
N ARG A 101 12.34 -1.30 5.75
CA ARG A 101 12.15 0.15 5.62
C ARG A 101 11.12 0.69 6.61
N PHE A 102 10.04 -0.04 6.85
CA PHE A 102 9.05 0.34 7.87
C PHE A 102 9.67 0.40 9.27
N LEU A 103 10.47 -0.59 9.67
CA LEU A 103 11.19 -0.56 10.95
C LEU A 103 12.16 0.62 11.04
N LEU A 104 12.88 0.93 9.96
CA LEU A 104 13.73 2.11 9.89
C LEU A 104 12.92 3.40 10.12
N HIS A 105 11.72 3.49 9.52
CA HIS A 105 10.87 4.67 9.73
C HIS A 105 10.34 4.78 11.17
N LEU A 106 10.06 3.66 11.84
CA LEU A 106 9.66 3.69 13.26
C LEU A 106 10.75 4.24 14.17
N ALA A 107 12.03 4.01 13.84
CA ALA A 107 13.14 4.57 14.60
C ALA A 107 13.14 6.12 14.60
N TYR A 108 12.55 6.77 13.58
CA TYR A 108 12.41 8.24 13.59
C TYR A 108 11.47 8.74 14.68
N LEU A 109 10.60 7.90 15.25
CA LEU A 109 9.76 8.27 16.39
C LEU A 109 10.58 8.48 17.68
N GLU A 110 11.80 7.97 17.74
CA GLU A 110 12.71 8.15 18.87
C GLU A 110 13.50 9.46 18.78
N LEU A 111 13.48 10.16 17.63
CA LEU A 111 14.16 11.43 17.44
C LEU A 111 13.29 12.60 17.90
N ALA A 112 13.94 13.69 18.32
CA ALA A 112 13.24 14.94 18.59
C ALA A 112 12.55 15.46 17.32
N PRO A 113 11.30 15.95 17.41
CA PRO A 113 10.57 16.44 16.25
C PRO A 113 11.30 17.62 15.61
N SER A 114 11.43 17.60 14.29
CA SER A 114 12.10 18.63 13.50
C SER A 114 11.36 18.87 12.18
N THR A 115 11.42 20.10 11.70
CA THR A 115 10.92 20.49 10.37
C THR A 115 12.04 20.51 9.32
N ALA A 116 13.26 20.14 9.69
CA ALA A 116 14.36 20.00 8.75
C ALA A 116 14.03 18.90 7.73
N PRO A 117 14.32 19.10 6.44
CA PRO A 117 14.01 18.11 5.42
C PRO A 117 14.80 16.83 5.66
N LEU A 118 14.10 15.69 5.65
CA LEU A 118 14.69 14.35 5.73
C LEU A 118 14.82 13.81 4.31
N ALA A 119 16.07 13.65 3.85
CA ALA A 119 16.39 13.28 2.47
C ALA A 119 15.78 11.93 2.07
N GLU A 120 15.69 10.97 3.00
CA GLU A 120 15.08 9.67 2.73
C GLU A 120 13.54 9.73 2.64
N MET A 121 12.91 10.78 3.16
CA MET A 121 11.45 10.96 3.20
C MET A 121 10.89 11.87 2.11
N GLN A 122 11.68 12.21 1.07
CA GLN A 122 11.23 13.01 -0.08
C GLN A 122 9.97 12.46 -0.78
N TRP A 123 9.64 11.18 -0.58
CA TRP A 123 8.47 10.52 -1.16
C TRP A 123 7.18 10.72 -0.35
N PHE A 124 7.29 11.08 0.93
CA PHE A 124 6.12 11.46 1.71
C PHE A 124 5.67 12.85 1.24
N PRO A 125 4.42 13.02 0.80
CA PRO A 125 3.93 14.35 0.48
C PRO A 125 4.08 15.20 1.74
N THR A 126 4.80 16.32 1.63
CA THR A 126 4.91 17.28 2.72
C THR A 126 3.50 17.70 3.09
N THR A 127 3.07 17.34 4.30
CA THR A 127 1.86 17.90 4.88
C THR A 127 2.08 19.41 4.93
N ARG A 128 1.31 20.13 4.12
CA ARG A 128 1.39 21.58 4.04
C ARG A 128 1.28 22.13 5.46
N ALA A 129 2.25 22.94 5.88
CA ALA A 129 2.20 23.62 7.15
C ALA A 129 0.88 24.40 7.25
N VAL A 130 0.09 24.12 8.29
CA VAL A 130 -1.09 24.93 8.64
C VAL A 130 -0.54 26.19 9.29
N ALA A 131 -0.82 27.33 8.66
CA ALA A 131 -0.51 28.66 9.18
C ALA A 131 -1.53 29.09 10.24
#